data_AF-A0A537FTU2-F1
#
_entry.id   AF-A0A537FTU2-F1
#
_cell.length_a   1.000
_cell.length_b   1.000
_cell.length_c   1.000
_cell.angle_alpha   90.00
_cell.angle_beta   90.00
_cell.angle_gamma   90.00
#
_symmetry.space_group_name_H-M   'P 1'
#
loop_
_entity.id
_entity.type
_entity.pdbx_description
1 polymer ?
#
loop_
_entity_poly.entity_id
_entity_poly.type
_entity_poly.pdbx_seq_one_letter_code
_entity_poly.pdbx_strand_id
1 'polypeptide(L)' 'MMPRKMGSREANRMMARMGMQLKEMDDITKVVFEGSNRRIIIENPEVASVTIQGQTMYQVGGGKVKEETVS' A
#
# COMPACT_ATOMS: atom_id res chain seq x y z
N MET A 1 -24.34 -18.66 1.87
CA MET A 1 -24.10 -17.65 2.93
C MET A 1 -22.71 -17.08 2.70
N MET A 2 -22.57 -15.79 2.40
CA MET A 2 -21.25 -15.14 2.41
C MET A 2 -20.74 -15.15 3.85
N PRO A 3 -19.48 -15.54 4.13
CA PRO A 3 -18.95 -15.49 5.48
C PRO A 3 -19.10 -14.06 5.99
N ARG A 4 -19.71 -13.93 7.18
CA ARG A 4 -19.80 -12.66 7.91
C ARG A 4 -18.43 -12.03 7.86
N LYS A 5 -18.35 -10.77 7.38
CA LYS A 5 -17.15 -9.93 7.50
C LYS A 5 -16.61 -10.16 8.91
N MET A 6 -15.51 -10.92 9.04
CA MET A 6 -14.75 -10.98 10.29
C MET A 6 -14.60 -9.53 10.71
N GLY A 7 -15.00 -9.21 11.94
CA GLY A 7 -14.91 -7.83 12.41
C GLY A 7 -13.48 -7.37 12.16
N SER A 8 -13.30 -6.22 11.50
CA SER A 8 -11.98 -5.69 11.14
C SER A 8 -11.00 -5.69 12.32
N ARG A 9 -11.53 -5.58 13.54
CA ARG A 9 -10.80 -5.66 14.81
C ARG A 9 -10.22 -7.04 15.13
N GLU A 10 -10.94 -8.13 14.86
CA GLU A 10 -10.47 -9.50 15.11
C GLU A 10 -9.39 -9.88 14.09
N ALA A 11 -9.61 -9.52 12.82
CA ALA A 11 -8.61 -9.68 11.76
C ALA A 11 -7.33 -8.88 12.06
N ASN A 12 -7.45 -7.60 12.47
CA ASN A 12 -6.30 -6.78 12.84
C ASN A 12 -5.53 -7.36 14.03
N ARG A 13 -6.21 -7.89 15.05
CA ARG A 13 -5.56 -8.56 16.19
C ARG A 13 -4.82 -9.84 15.76
N MET A 14 -5.40 -10.61 14.85
CA MET A 14 -4.76 -11.80 14.30
C MET A 14 -3.52 -11.44 13.47
N MET A 15 -3.61 -10.41 12.62
CA MET A 15 -2.47 -9.92 11.85
C MET A 15 -1.34 -9.42 12.74
N ALA A 16 -1.66 -8.64 13.79
CA ALA A 16 -0.67 -8.18 14.76
C ALA A 16 0.05 -9.33 15.46
N ARG A 17 -0.66 -10.43 15.81
CA ARG A 17 -0.06 -11.64 16.41
C ARG A 17 0.90 -12.37 15.47
N MET A 18 0.68 -12.27 14.16
CA MET A 18 1.58 -12.81 13.15
C MET A 18 2.78 -11.88 12.87
N GLY A 19 2.96 -10.82 13.66
CA GLY A 19 4.00 -9.82 13.47
C GLY A 19 3.74 -8.90 12.28
N MET A 20 2.53 -8.93 11.72
CA MET A 20 2.15 -8.06 10.60
C MET A 20 1.63 -6.73 11.14
N GLN A 21 2.32 -5.65 10.80
CA GLN A 21 1.91 -4.29 11.17
C GLN A 21 1.44 -3.56 9.91
N LEU A 22 0.15 -3.22 9.87
CA LEU A 22 -0.44 -2.34 8.85
C LEU A 22 -0.39 -0.89 9.37
N LYS A 23 0.15 0.02 8.56
CA LYS A 23 0.19 1.46 8.87
C LYS A 23 -0.21 2.26 7.65
N GLU A 24 -1.31 3.00 7.76
CA GLU A 24 -1.73 4.02 6.79
C GLU A 24 -0.74 5.20 6.80
N MET A 25 -0.48 5.77 5.63
CA MET A 25 0.51 6.83 5.41
C MET A 25 -0.16 8.05 4.77
N ASP A 26 -0.85 8.82 5.61
CA ASP A 26 -1.71 9.94 5.20
C ASP A 26 -0.92 11.17 4.70
N ASP A 27 0.39 11.19 4.88
CA ASP A 27 1.29 12.27 4.47
C ASP A 27 1.81 12.13 3.03
N ILE A 28 1.51 11.01 2.36
CA ILE A 28 2.02 10.74 1.01
C ILE A 28 1.16 11.42 -0.06
N THR A 29 1.76 12.39 -0.75
CA THR A 29 1.10 13.14 -1.83
C THR A 29 1.41 12.60 -3.23
N LYS A 30 2.47 11.80 -3.38
CA LYS A 30 2.95 11.29 -4.66
C LYS A 30 3.75 10.00 -4.49
N VAL A 31 3.51 9.03 -5.37
CA VAL A 31 4.37 7.85 -5.56
C VAL A 31 4.96 7.89 -6.97
N VAL A 32 6.26 7.62 -7.11
CA VAL A 32 6.93 7.51 -8.40
C VAL A 32 7.60 6.15 -8.48
N PHE A 33 7.17 5.32 -9.43
CA PHE A 33 7.91 4.12 -9.83
C PHE A 33 8.88 4.49 -10.93
N GLU A 34 10.16 4.48 -10.60
CA GLU A 34 11.27 4.74 -11.52
C GLU A 34 11.70 3.43 -12.21
N GLY A 35 11.59 3.38 -13.52
CA GLY A 35 12.12 2.31 -14.36
C GLY A 35 13.18 2.84 -15.32
N SER A 36 13.91 1.94 -15.99
CA SER A 36 15.01 2.32 -16.89
C SER A 36 14.57 3.19 -18.08
N ASN A 37 13.33 3.02 -18.54
CA ASN A 37 12.83 3.64 -19.78
C ASN A 37 11.58 4.49 -19.55
N ARG A 38 11.01 4.44 -18.34
CA ARG A 38 9.76 5.14 -18.02
C ARG A 38 9.58 5.32 -16.51
N ARG A 39 8.77 6.31 -16.17
CA ARG A 39 8.25 6.60 -14.84
C ARG A 39 6.75 6.38 -14.81
N ILE A 40 6.26 5.80 -13.72
CA ILE A 40 4.83 5.80 -13.39
C ILE A 40 4.64 6.70 -12.18
N ILE A 41 3.87 7.77 -12.34
CA ILE A 41 3.63 8.77 -11.31
C ILE A 41 2.17 8.65 -10.86
N ILE A 42 1.95 8.48 -9.56
CA ILE A 42 0.62 8.42 -8.94
C ILE A 42 0.48 9.62 -8.00
N GLU A 43 -0.43 10.54 -8.35
CA GLU A 43 -0.74 11.74 -7.57
C GLU A 43 -1.91 11.49 -6.61
N ASN A 44 -1.78 11.98 -5.37
CA ASN A 44 -2.72 11.76 -4.25
C ASN A 44 -3.13 10.28 -4.06
N PRO A 45 -2.16 9.36 -3.90
CA PRO A 45 -2.46 7.95 -3.66
C PRO A 45 -2.93 7.70 -2.23
N GLU A 46 -3.68 6.62 -2.03
CA GLU A 46 -3.84 5.99 -0.73
C GLU A 46 -2.69 4.99 -0.53
N VAL A 47 -1.88 5.20 0.52
CA VAL A 47 -0.69 4.38 0.78
C VAL A 47 -0.77 3.73 2.16
N ALA A 48 -0.50 2.43 2.21
CA ALA A 48 -0.34 1.70 3.46
C ALA A 48 0.92 0.85 3.41
N SER A 49 1.66 0.80 4.52
CA SER A 49 2.80 -0.11 4.69
C SER A 49 2.39 -1.35 5.48
N VAL A 50 2.94 -2.50 5.08
CA VAL A 50 2.80 -3.77 5.78
C VAL A 50 4.20 -4.36 5.99
N THR A 51 4.56 -4.63 7.25
CA THR A 51 5.83 -5.29 7.56
C THR A 51 5.58 -6.74 7.97
N ILE A 52 6.23 -7.70 7.29
CA ILE A 52 6.15 -9.15 7.57
C ILE A 52 7.58 -9.70 7.64
N GLN A 53 7.94 -10.36 8.74
CA GLN A 53 9.26 -11.03 8.89
C GLN A 53 10.46 -10.12 8.56
N GLY A 54 10.36 -8.81 8.82
CA GLY A 54 11.41 -7.83 8.54
C GLY A 54 11.40 -7.25 7.12
N GLN A 55 10.51 -7.72 6.24
CA GLN A 55 10.28 -7.14 4.92
C GLN A 55 9.11 -6.16 4.97
N THR A 56 9.36 -4.91 4.56
CA THR A 56 8.32 -3.89 4.42
C THR A 56 7.80 -3.87 2.98
N MET A 57 6.49 -3.93 2.84
CA MET A 57 5.76 -3.79 1.58
C MET A 57 4.90 -2.55 1.64
N TYR A 58 4.72 -1.88 0.51
CA TYR A 58 3.84 -0.74 0.37
C TYR A 58 2.71 -1.08 -0.58
N GLN A 59 1.48 -0.91 -0.12
CA GLN A 59 0.28 -0.96 -0.93
C GLN A 59 -0.01 0.47 -1.39
N VAL A 60 -0.14 0.65 -2.69
CA VAL A 60 -0.44 1.93 -3.32
C VAL A 60 -1.72 1.75 -4.12
N GLY A 61 -2.76 2.49 -3.75
CA GLY A 61 -4.08 2.44 -4.38
C GLY A 61 -4.60 3.84 -4.72
N GLY A 62 -5.65 3.90 -5.55
CA GLY A 62 -6.29 5.15 -5.94
C GLY A 62 -5.37 6.12 -6.68
N GLY A 63 -5.65 7.42 -6.54
CA GLY A 63 -4.87 8.50 -7.15
C GLY A 63 -5.04 8.64 -8.67
N LYS A 64 -4.34 9.64 -9.24
CA LYS A 64 -4.25 9.85 -10.69
C LYS A 64 -2.91 9.32 -11.20
N VAL A 65 -2.96 8.42 -12.19
CA VAL A 65 -1.78 7.79 -12.76
C VAL A 65 -1.35 8.51 -14.04
N LYS A 66 -0.05 8.80 -14.16
CA LYS A 66 0.61 9.31 -15.36
C LYS A 66 1.82 8.44 -15.68
N GLU A 67 2.14 8.31 -16.96
CA GLU A 67 3.34 7.62 -17.42
C GLU A 67 4.19 8.57 -18.25
N GLU A 68 5.49 8.61 -17.97
CA GLU A 68 6.46 9.45 -18.67
C GLU A 68 7.60 8.57 -19.19
N THR A 69 7.98 8.72 -20.45
CA THR A 69 9.17 8.05 -21.00
C THR A 69 10.43 8.77 -20.49
N VAL A 70 11.39 8.01 -19.98
CA VAL A 70 12.73 8.51 -19.62
C VAL A 70 13.64 8.16 -20.78
N SER A 71 13.87 9.17 -21.64
CA SER A 71 14.72 9.09 -22.84
C SER A 71 16.20 9.15 -22.50
#